data_AF-A0A259SXR1-F1
#
_entry.id   AF-A0A259SXR1-F1
#
_cell.length_a   1.000
_cell.length_b   1.000
_cell.length_c   1.000
_cell.angle_alpha   90.00
_cell.angle_beta   90.00
_cell.angle_gamma   90.00
#
_symmetry.space_group_name_H-M   'P 1'
#
loop_
_entity.id
_entity.type
_entity.pdbx_description
1 polymer ?
#
loop_
_entity_poly.entity_id
_entity_poly.type
_entity_poly.pdbx_seq_one_letter_code
_entity_poly.pdbx_strand_id
1 'polypeptide(L)'
;MRTACALLILFIVALAGCSSSEKDEKKFTVEDLGIVSKADGRKLYYGMKQADAEAILGQKKEQSGNGEIEYDFGVKASYRDGKLVYLRVGEEAKDHYKTALNAEIGMTKDQFESIYGNVHMPTSPDAPLTYVFNMKKRVFLEENAPKNDKAAKNLLLFHAMEYDGIVDTIAIIDSYSTSHGSSE
;
A
#
# COMPACT_ATOMS: atom_id res chain seq x y z
N MET A 1 -18.15 -27.48 61.66
CA MET A 1 -18.51 -26.75 60.43
C MET A 1 -17.81 -25.39 60.44
N ARG A 2 -16.57 -25.24 59.94
CA ARG A 2 -15.92 -23.92 59.83
C ARG A 2 -14.55 -23.89 59.13
N THR A 3 -14.20 -24.83 58.27
CA THR A 3 -12.87 -24.80 57.60
C THR A 3 -12.87 -25.42 56.19
N ALA A 4 -14.02 -25.44 55.50
CA ALA A 4 -14.14 -26.09 54.19
C ALA A 4 -14.49 -25.16 53.02
N CYS A 5 -14.69 -23.85 53.26
CA CYS A 5 -15.12 -22.92 52.20
C CYS A 5 -14.07 -21.89 51.77
N ALA A 6 -12.93 -21.78 52.45
CA ALA A 6 -11.96 -20.71 52.17
C ALA A 6 -10.86 -21.07 51.15
N LEU A 7 -10.72 -22.34 50.78
CA LEU A 7 -9.65 -22.81 49.89
C LEU A 7 -10.05 -22.95 48.41
N LEU A 8 -11.36 -22.87 48.09
CA LEU A 8 -11.84 -23.02 46.71
C LEU A 8 -11.89 -21.68 45.94
N ILE A 9 -11.83 -20.54 46.63
CA ILE A 9 -11.93 -19.20 46.01
C ILE A 9 -10.57 -18.72 45.48
N LEU A 10 -9.45 -19.26 45.99
CA LEU A 10 -8.11 -18.84 45.58
C LEU A 10 -7.68 -19.42 44.20
N PHE A 11 -8.39 -20.41 43.67
CA PHE A 11 -8.02 -21.09 42.43
C PHE A 11 -8.65 -20.49 41.15
N ILE A 12 -9.64 -19.61 41.28
CA ILE A 12 -10.37 -19.04 40.12
C ILE A 12 -9.71 -17.77 39.59
N VAL A 13 -8.86 -17.10 40.38
CA VAL A 13 -8.23 -15.82 39.97
C VAL A 13 -6.97 -16.00 39.11
N ALA A 14 -6.46 -17.23 38.97
CA ALA A 14 -5.25 -17.51 38.17
C ALA A 14 -5.51 -17.76 36.67
N LEU A 15 -6.77 -17.76 36.22
CA LEU A 15 -7.12 -17.97 34.80
C LEU A 15 -7.46 -16.68 34.05
N ALA A 16 -7.37 -15.51 34.69
CA ALA A 16 -7.29 -14.23 33.99
C ALA A 16 -5.86 -14.02 33.44
N GLY A 17 -5.31 -15.04 32.78
CA GLY A 17 -4.20 -14.85 31.87
C GLY A 17 -4.74 -14.00 30.73
N CYS A 18 -4.26 -12.76 30.63
CA CYS A 18 -4.37 -11.95 29.43
C CYS A 18 -4.07 -12.85 28.23
N SER A 19 -5.10 -13.28 27.51
CA SER A 19 -4.95 -13.51 26.09
C SER A 19 -4.68 -12.13 25.52
N SER A 20 -3.42 -11.70 25.61
CA SER A 20 -2.87 -10.79 24.62
C SER A 20 -3.00 -11.57 23.32
N SER A 21 -4.18 -11.48 22.72
CA SER A 21 -4.35 -11.74 21.31
C SER A 21 -3.30 -10.85 20.68
N GLU A 22 -2.16 -11.43 20.30
CA GLU A 22 -1.41 -10.93 19.17
C GLU A 22 -2.49 -10.71 18.12
N LYS A 23 -2.89 -9.44 17.94
CA LYS A 23 -3.78 -9.08 16.86
C LYS A 23 -3.08 -9.64 15.64
N ASP A 24 -3.70 -10.60 14.95
CA ASP A 24 -3.14 -11.15 13.72
C ASP A 24 -2.85 -9.98 12.80
N GLU A 25 -1.58 -9.53 12.78
CA GLU A 25 -1.19 -8.40 11.96
C GLU A 25 -1.40 -8.85 10.52
N LYS A 26 -2.31 -8.16 9.81
CA LYS A 26 -2.61 -8.43 8.41
C LYS A 26 -1.30 -8.38 7.62
N LYS A 27 -0.85 -9.53 7.12
CA LYS A 27 0.36 -9.64 6.32
C LYS A 27 0.04 -9.31 4.86
N PHE A 28 0.44 -8.13 4.42
CA PHE A 28 0.29 -7.71 3.03
C PHE A 28 1.39 -8.32 2.14
N THR A 29 1.10 -8.50 0.86
CA THR A 29 2.10 -8.74 -0.18
C THR A 29 2.27 -7.51 -1.07
N VAL A 30 3.25 -7.53 -1.97
CA VAL A 30 3.44 -6.44 -2.94
C VAL A 30 2.24 -6.34 -3.88
N GLU A 31 1.66 -7.47 -4.25
CA GLU A 31 0.47 -7.59 -5.10
C GLU A 31 -0.78 -7.00 -4.43
N ASP A 32 -0.88 -7.03 -3.10
CA ASP A 32 -1.99 -6.43 -2.35
C ASP A 32 -1.98 -4.89 -2.41
N LEU A 33 -0.81 -4.30 -2.65
CA LEU A 33 -0.66 -2.85 -2.82
C LEU A 33 -0.87 -2.41 -4.27
N GLY A 34 -0.97 -3.36 -5.21
CA GLY A 34 -1.21 -3.11 -6.61
C GLY A 34 -2.63 -2.63 -6.93
N ILE A 35 -2.87 -2.38 -8.22
CA ILE A 35 -4.20 -2.12 -8.78
C ILE A 35 -4.71 -3.32 -9.58
N VAL A 36 -6.00 -3.33 -9.86
CA VAL A 36 -6.71 -4.36 -10.60
C VAL A 36 -7.58 -3.71 -11.65
N SER A 37 -7.44 -4.16 -12.89
CA SER A 37 -8.34 -3.80 -13.99
C SER A 37 -9.75 -4.30 -13.67
N LYS A 38 -10.73 -3.39 -13.67
CA LYS A 38 -12.15 -3.74 -13.51
C LYS A 38 -12.71 -4.47 -14.73
N ALA A 39 -12.07 -4.35 -15.90
CA ALA A 39 -12.51 -4.99 -17.13
C ALA A 39 -12.27 -6.50 -17.16
N ASP A 40 -11.13 -6.97 -16.62
CA ASP A 40 -10.71 -8.37 -16.76
C ASP A 40 -10.08 -8.98 -15.49
N GLY A 41 -9.97 -8.20 -14.40
CA GLY A 41 -9.45 -8.68 -13.12
C GLY A 41 -7.93 -8.86 -13.07
N ARG A 42 -7.18 -8.49 -14.12
CA ARG A 42 -5.72 -8.59 -14.11
C ARG A 42 -5.10 -7.52 -13.20
N LYS A 43 -4.06 -7.90 -12.46
CA LYS A 43 -3.39 -7.04 -11.47
C LYS A 43 -2.16 -6.36 -12.07
N LEU A 44 -1.90 -5.12 -11.67
CA LEU A 44 -0.62 -4.44 -11.84
C LEU A 44 -0.01 -4.18 -10.48
N TYR A 45 1.25 -4.53 -10.30
CA TYR A 45 1.94 -4.38 -9.03
C TYR A 45 3.42 -4.15 -9.26
N TYR A 46 4.06 -3.54 -8.25
CA TYR A 46 5.49 -3.25 -8.27
C TYR A 46 6.33 -4.49 -8.60
N GLY A 47 7.33 -4.33 -9.46
CA GLY A 47 8.25 -5.39 -9.86
C GLY A 47 7.72 -6.32 -10.95
N MET A 48 6.46 -6.17 -11.38
CA MET A 48 5.92 -6.86 -12.57
C MET A 48 6.75 -6.53 -13.81
N LYS A 49 6.89 -7.49 -14.74
CA LYS A 49 7.59 -7.25 -16.01
C LYS A 49 6.86 -6.18 -16.82
N GLN A 50 7.63 -5.33 -17.49
CA GLN A 50 7.10 -4.26 -18.34
C GLN A 50 6.10 -4.79 -19.39
N ALA A 51 6.44 -5.86 -20.10
CA ALA A 51 5.56 -6.44 -21.11
C ALA A 51 4.22 -6.92 -20.53
N ASP A 52 4.22 -7.48 -19.31
CA ASP A 52 2.99 -7.95 -18.66
C ASP A 52 2.13 -6.75 -18.19
N ALA A 53 2.77 -5.69 -17.68
CA ALA A 53 2.08 -4.46 -17.30
C ALA A 53 1.47 -3.75 -18.52
N GLU A 54 2.24 -3.60 -19.60
CA GLU A 54 1.77 -2.97 -20.84
C GLU A 54 0.62 -3.76 -21.50
N ALA A 55 0.60 -5.09 -21.37
CA ALA A 55 -0.53 -5.90 -21.82
C ALA A 55 -1.84 -5.64 -21.04
N ILE A 56 -1.76 -5.04 -19.85
CA ILE A 56 -2.93 -4.66 -19.04
C ILE A 56 -3.26 -3.17 -19.22
N LEU A 57 -2.25 -2.31 -19.29
CA LEU A 57 -2.43 -0.86 -19.46
C LEU A 57 -2.90 -0.47 -20.86
N GLY A 58 -2.65 -1.31 -21.87
CA GLY A 58 -3.04 -1.03 -23.24
C GLY A 58 -2.11 0.00 -23.91
N GLN A 59 -2.70 0.96 -24.62
CA GLN A 59 -1.95 1.83 -25.51
C GLN A 59 -1.22 2.94 -24.74
N LYS A 60 0.04 3.18 -25.10
CA LYS A 60 0.82 4.34 -24.63
C LYS A 60 0.31 5.61 -25.32
N LYS A 61 0.08 6.67 -24.54
CA LYS A 61 -0.32 7.98 -25.06
C LYS A 61 0.87 8.91 -25.23
N GLU A 62 1.62 9.12 -24.15
CA GLU A 62 2.73 10.05 -24.11
C GLU A 62 3.83 9.52 -23.19
N GLN A 63 5.08 9.89 -23.47
CA GLN A 63 6.20 9.67 -22.57
C GLN A 63 6.77 11.03 -22.18
N SER A 64 6.77 11.32 -20.89
CA SER A 64 7.33 12.54 -20.34
C SER A 64 8.87 12.45 -20.21
N GLY A 65 9.52 13.61 -20.10
CA GLY A 65 10.99 13.70 -20.05
C GLY A 65 11.66 13.00 -18.85
N ASN A 66 10.90 12.63 -17.81
CA ASN A 66 11.42 11.93 -16.62
C ASN A 66 11.26 10.40 -16.69
N GLY A 67 10.84 9.86 -17.85
CA GLY A 67 10.63 8.42 -18.05
C GLY A 67 9.26 7.89 -17.60
N GLU A 68 8.37 8.75 -17.10
CA GLU A 68 6.97 8.42 -16.85
C GLU A 68 6.22 8.31 -18.18
N ILE A 69 5.54 7.18 -18.39
CA ILE A 69 4.71 6.89 -19.55
C ILE A 69 3.25 6.95 -19.13
N GLU A 70 2.46 7.70 -19.88
CA GLU A 70 1.01 7.78 -19.73
C GLU A 70 0.31 6.76 -20.62
N TYR A 71 -0.72 6.13 -20.07
CA TYR A 71 -1.57 5.12 -20.71
C TYR A 71 -3.03 5.58 -20.71
N ASP A 72 -3.92 4.72 -21.21
CA ASP A 72 -5.36 4.97 -21.14
C ASP A 72 -5.85 5.21 -19.71
N PHE A 73 -6.94 5.98 -19.62
CA PHE A 73 -7.59 6.34 -18.35
C PHE A 73 -6.69 7.10 -17.36
N GLY A 74 -5.68 7.82 -17.84
CA GLY A 74 -4.81 8.67 -17.03
C GLY A 74 -3.86 7.89 -16.11
N VAL A 75 -3.67 6.58 -16.37
CA VAL A 75 -2.72 5.76 -15.63
C VAL A 75 -1.31 6.10 -16.07
N LYS A 76 -0.41 6.28 -15.10
CA LYS A 76 0.99 6.59 -15.37
C LYS A 76 1.89 5.53 -14.77
N ALA A 77 2.91 5.12 -15.51
CA ALA A 77 3.85 4.11 -15.08
C ALA A 77 5.28 4.40 -15.53
N SER A 78 6.24 3.99 -14.72
CA SER A 78 7.66 4.04 -15.07
C SER A 78 8.31 2.69 -14.81
N TYR A 79 9.37 2.40 -15.59
CA TYR A 79 10.05 1.12 -15.58
C TYR A 79 11.55 1.29 -15.35
N ARG A 80 12.12 0.38 -14.56
CA ARG A 80 13.57 0.23 -14.40
C ARG A 80 13.94 -1.24 -14.56
N ASP A 81 15.01 -1.53 -15.30
CA ASP A 81 15.45 -2.89 -15.61
C ASP A 81 14.33 -3.79 -16.16
N GLY A 82 13.43 -3.21 -16.96
CA GLY A 82 12.26 -3.90 -17.54
C GLY A 82 11.17 -4.29 -16.52
N LYS A 83 11.12 -3.63 -15.36
CA LYS A 83 10.13 -3.87 -14.30
C LYS A 83 9.41 -2.60 -13.89
N LEU A 84 8.13 -2.73 -13.54
CA LEU A 84 7.30 -1.63 -13.05
C LEU A 84 7.82 -1.14 -11.69
N VAL A 85 8.24 0.13 -11.62
CA VAL A 85 8.76 0.72 -10.37
C VAL A 85 7.95 1.90 -9.85
N TYR A 86 7.09 2.46 -10.72
CA TYR A 86 6.16 3.51 -10.40
C TYR A 86 4.83 3.23 -11.09
N LEU A 87 3.74 3.44 -10.36
CA LEU A 87 2.38 3.35 -10.86
C LEU A 87 1.53 4.42 -10.19
N ARG A 88 0.82 5.24 -10.97
CA ARG A 88 -0.13 6.24 -10.48
C ARG A 88 -1.47 6.09 -11.19
N VAL A 89 -2.55 6.09 -10.42
CA VAL A 89 -3.93 6.15 -10.92
C VAL A 89 -4.62 7.36 -10.30
N GLY A 90 -5.25 8.18 -11.14
CA GLY A 90 -6.02 9.35 -10.70
C GLY A 90 -7.51 9.19 -10.94
N GLU A 91 -8.26 10.30 -10.84
CA GLU A 91 -9.72 10.33 -11.02
C GLU A 91 -10.20 9.73 -12.34
N GLU A 92 -9.49 9.95 -13.44
CA GLU A 92 -9.81 9.39 -14.76
C GLU A 92 -9.82 7.85 -14.79
N ALA A 93 -9.10 7.21 -13.88
CA ALA A 93 -9.00 5.76 -13.77
C ALA A 93 -10.09 5.13 -12.90
N LYS A 94 -10.95 5.94 -12.24
CA LYS A 94 -11.90 5.49 -11.20
C LYS A 94 -12.80 4.35 -11.66
N ASP A 95 -13.36 4.42 -12.86
CA ASP A 95 -14.28 3.41 -13.39
C ASP A 95 -13.55 2.20 -14.02
N HIS A 96 -12.23 2.28 -14.15
CA HIS A 96 -11.40 1.30 -14.85
C HIS A 96 -10.52 0.48 -13.90
N TYR A 97 -10.15 1.03 -12.75
CA TYR A 97 -9.25 0.39 -11.80
C TYR A 97 -9.72 0.53 -10.37
N LYS A 98 -9.29 -0.41 -9.53
CA LYS A 98 -9.36 -0.37 -8.06
C LYS A 98 -8.09 -0.99 -7.50
N THR A 99 -7.81 -0.84 -6.21
CA THR A 99 -6.68 -1.58 -5.60
C THR A 99 -6.99 -3.07 -5.48
N ALA A 100 -5.96 -3.89 -5.30
CA ALA A 100 -6.10 -5.33 -5.08
C ALA A 100 -6.91 -5.69 -3.80
N LEU A 101 -7.03 -4.74 -2.87
CA LEU A 101 -7.85 -4.85 -1.67
C LEU A 101 -9.17 -4.07 -1.76
N ASN A 102 -9.59 -3.70 -2.98
CA ASN A 102 -10.85 -3.02 -3.28
C ASN A 102 -10.97 -1.59 -2.74
N ALA A 103 -9.86 -0.91 -2.45
CA ALA A 103 -9.90 0.54 -2.28
C ALA A 103 -10.11 1.21 -3.64
N GLU A 104 -10.89 2.28 -3.67
CA GLU A 104 -11.26 2.97 -4.91
C GLU A 104 -11.02 4.48 -4.77
N ILE A 105 -10.76 5.12 -5.91
CA ILE A 105 -10.81 6.57 -6.00
C ILE A 105 -12.22 7.04 -5.64
N GLY A 106 -12.32 8.07 -4.79
CA GLY A 106 -13.59 8.51 -4.22
C GLY A 106 -13.84 8.04 -2.78
N MET A 107 -12.97 7.20 -2.21
CA MET A 107 -13.05 6.84 -0.79
C MET A 107 -12.55 7.98 0.11
N THR A 108 -13.13 8.10 1.29
CA THR A 108 -12.60 8.95 2.37
C THR A 108 -11.34 8.36 2.98
N LYS A 109 -10.58 9.19 3.68
CA LYS A 109 -9.42 8.78 4.50
C LYS A 109 -9.74 7.59 5.42
N ASP A 110 -10.80 7.72 6.23
CA ASP A 110 -11.21 6.69 7.20
C ASP A 110 -11.56 5.36 6.52
N GLN A 111 -12.21 5.40 5.35
CA GLN A 111 -12.48 4.20 4.56
C GLN A 111 -11.19 3.56 4.06
N PHE A 112 -10.22 4.36 3.62
CA PHE A 112 -8.93 3.86 3.15
C PHE A 112 -8.12 3.24 4.29
N GLU A 113 -8.05 3.90 5.45
CA GLU A 113 -7.41 3.39 6.68
C GLU A 113 -8.10 2.11 7.17
N SER A 114 -9.41 1.95 6.98
CA SER A 114 -10.09 0.69 7.34
C SER A 114 -9.59 -0.53 6.54
N ILE A 115 -9.00 -0.31 5.36
CA ILE A 115 -8.48 -1.37 4.47
C ILE A 115 -7.00 -1.67 4.76
N TYR A 116 -6.21 -0.60 4.94
CA TYR A 116 -4.74 -0.68 5.04
C TYR A 116 -4.19 -0.51 6.46
N GLY A 117 -5.03 -0.09 7.42
CA GLY A 117 -4.67 0.20 8.79
C GLY A 117 -4.15 1.63 8.98
N ASN A 118 -3.79 1.96 10.23
CA ASN A 118 -3.38 3.32 10.61
C ASN A 118 -1.85 3.43 10.78
N VAL A 119 -1.10 2.42 10.30
CA VAL A 119 0.37 2.44 10.30
C VAL A 119 0.84 3.05 8.99
N HIS A 120 0.94 4.37 8.98
CA HIS A 120 1.46 5.18 7.89
C HIS A 120 2.35 6.29 8.46
N MET A 121 3.10 6.98 7.61
CA MET A 121 3.91 8.12 8.03
C MET A 121 3.03 9.21 8.67
N PRO A 122 3.57 9.98 9.65
CA PRO A 122 2.87 11.14 10.17
C PRO A 122 2.47 12.11 9.05
N THR A 123 1.17 12.37 8.94
CA THR A 123 0.62 13.30 7.94
C THR A 123 0.24 14.62 8.62
N SER A 124 0.62 15.76 8.03
CA SER A 124 -0.12 17.01 8.27
C SER A 124 -1.55 16.89 7.70
N PRO A 125 -2.52 17.73 8.11
CA PRO A 125 -3.89 17.69 7.60
C PRO A 125 -4.01 17.65 6.07
N ASP A 126 -3.07 18.28 5.36
CA ASP A 126 -3.05 18.34 3.89
C ASP A 126 -2.01 17.40 3.24
N ALA A 127 -1.38 16.50 4.01
CA ALA A 127 -0.40 15.57 3.46
C ALA A 127 -1.07 14.26 3.01
N PRO A 128 -0.56 13.63 1.94
CA PRO A 128 -1.04 12.33 1.51
C PRO A 128 -0.81 11.27 2.59
N LEU A 129 -1.77 10.37 2.73
CA LEU A 129 -1.59 9.11 3.43
C LEU A 129 -0.46 8.33 2.77
N THR A 130 0.67 8.20 3.47
CA THR A 130 1.87 7.54 2.93
C THR A 130 2.22 6.31 3.75
N TYR A 131 1.94 5.14 3.19
CA TYR A 131 2.27 3.86 3.79
C TYR A 131 3.65 3.41 3.32
N VAL A 132 4.54 3.10 4.26
CA VAL A 132 5.89 2.60 3.96
C VAL A 132 5.91 1.09 4.16
N PHE A 133 5.84 0.34 3.07
CA PHE A 133 5.81 -1.11 3.11
C PHE A 133 7.21 -1.71 2.98
N ASN A 134 7.63 -2.48 3.98
CA ASN A 134 8.85 -3.27 3.91
C ASN A 134 8.59 -4.59 3.18
N MET A 135 9.05 -4.71 1.94
CA MET A 135 8.77 -5.88 1.10
C MET A 135 9.32 -7.20 1.67
N LYS A 136 10.41 -7.14 2.45
CA LYS A 136 11.03 -8.34 3.05
C LYS A 136 10.30 -8.80 4.30
N LYS A 137 9.96 -7.85 5.17
CA LYS A 137 9.27 -8.13 6.44
C LYS A 137 7.76 -8.28 6.25
N ARG A 138 7.22 -7.77 5.14
CA ARG A 138 5.78 -7.75 4.81
C ARG A 138 4.93 -7.02 5.83
N VAL A 139 5.42 -5.86 6.27
CA VAL A 139 4.77 -4.99 7.25
C VAL A 139 4.87 -3.53 6.82
N PHE A 140 3.90 -2.72 7.24
CA PHE A 140 4.02 -1.26 7.17
C PHE A 140 4.93 -0.72 8.28
N LEU A 141 5.60 0.39 7.99
CA LEU A 141 6.49 1.11 8.89
C LEU A 141 5.96 2.52 9.10
N GLU A 142 6.28 3.11 10.26
CA GLU A 142 5.91 4.47 10.61
C GLU A 142 6.80 5.53 9.93
N GLU A 143 7.94 5.13 9.35
CA GLU A 143 8.89 6.03 8.71
C GLU A 143 9.54 5.44 7.46
N ASN A 144 9.89 6.33 6.52
CA ASN A 144 10.74 6.02 5.39
C ASN A 144 12.18 6.48 5.64
N ALA A 145 13.00 5.61 6.25
CA ALA A 145 14.39 5.91 6.60
C ALA A 145 15.37 4.83 6.09
N PRO A 146 15.53 4.65 4.76
CA PRO A 146 16.47 3.68 4.24
C PRO A 146 17.92 4.09 4.54
N LYS A 147 18.72 3.14 5.05
CA LYS A 147 20.13 3.38 5.39
C LYS A 147 21.08 3.48 4.18
N ASN A 148 20.63 3.01 3.02
CA ASN A 148 21.36 2.98 1.75
C ASN A 148 20.40 2.60 0.60
N ASP A 149 20.87 2.69 -0.65
CA ASP A 149 20.07 2.40 -1.85
C ASP A 149 19.51 0.97 -1.87
N LYS A 150 20.29 0.00 -1.39
CA LYS A 150 19.83 -1.39 -1.28
C LYS A 150 18.66 -1.49 -0.30
N ALA A 151 18.68 -0.75 0.80
CA ALA A 151 17.55 -0.68 1.72
C ALA A 151 16.36 0.06 1.09
N ALA A 152 16.60 1.16 0.39
CA ALA A 152 15.56 1.95 -0.30
C ALA A 152 14.79 1.12 -1.35
N LYS A 153 15.50 0.30 -2.14
CA LYS A 153 14.89 -0.66 -3.09
C LYS A 153 14.08 -1.78 -2.43
N ASN A 154 14.10 -1.91 -1.10
CA ASN A 154 13.25 -2.87 -0.35
C ASN A 154 12.02 -2.21 0.30
N LEU A 155 11.85 -0.89 0.14
CA LEU A 155 10.72 -0.14 0.69
C LEU A 155 9.83 0.35 -0.45
N LEU A 156 8.53 0.06 -0.37
CA LEU A 156 7.52 0.64 -1.23
C LEU A 156 6.79 1.73 -0.47
N LEU A 157 6.58 2.85 -1.14
CA LEU A 157 5.70 3.91 -0.71
C LEU A 157 4.38 3.73 -1.45
N PHE A 158 3.32 3.58 -0.68
CA PHE A 158 1.95 3.52 -1.18
C PHE A 158 1.22 4.77 -0.70
N HIS A 159 0.99 5.68 -1.63
CA HIS A 159 0.38 6.98 -1.38
C HIS A 159 -1.10 6.94 -1.74
N ALA A 160 -1.94 7.44 -0.84
CA ALA A 160 -3.28 7.91 -1.16
C ALA A 160 -3.29 9.43 -0.95
N MET A 161 -3.39 10.17 -2.05
CA MET A 161 -3.50 11.63 -2.02
C MET A 161 -4.97 12.01 -1.94
N GLU A 162 -5.25 12.99 -1.09
CA GLU A 162 -6.59 13.48 -0.83
C GLU A 162 -6.77 14.87 -1.45
N TYR A 163 -7.95 15.10 -2.02
CA TYR A 163 -8.46 16.41 -2.39
C TYR A 163 -9.86 16.56 -1.80
N ASP A 164 -10.07 17.61 -1.00
CA ASP A 164 -11.34 17.88 -0.29
C ASP A 164 -11.83 16.69 0.57
N GLY A 165 -10.89 16.02 1.26
CA GLY A 165 -11.18 14.89 2.16
C GLY A 165 -11.50 13.56 1.47
N ILE A 166 -11.27 13.48 0.16
CA ILE A 166 -11.52 12.30 -0.66
C ILE A 166 -10.23 11.89 -1.37
N VAL A 167 -9.91 10.59 -1.36
CA VAL A 167 -8.80 10.03 -2.12
C VAL A 167 -9.07 10.18 -3.61
N ASP A 168 -8.30 11.03 -4.29
CA ASP A 168 -8.42 11.31 -5.72
C ASP A 168 -7.34 10.60 -6.56
N THR A 169 -6.26 10.20 -5.90
CA THR A 169 -5.08 9.62 -6.54
C THR A 169 -4.46 8.57 -5.64
N ILE A 170 -4.08 7.45 -6.24
CA ILE A 170 -3.27 6.41 -5.60
C ILE A 170 -1.97 6.27 -6.38
N ALA A 171 -0.84 6.22 -5.67
CA ALA A 171 0.47 6.00 -6.28
C ALA A 171 1.29 4.97 -5.51
N ILE A 172 2.05 4.15 -6.26
CA ILE A 172 3.00 3.17 -5.73
C ILE A 172 4.35 3.51 -6.32
N ILE A 173 5.36 3.68 -5.48
CA ILE A 173 6.74 3.95 -5.90
C ILE A 173 7.72 3.32 -4.90
N ASP A 174 8.86 2.80 -5.34
CA ASP A 174 9.90 2.45 -4.36
C ASP A 174 10.64 3.67 -3.82
N SER A 175 11.13 3.56 -2.59
CA SER A 175 11.85 4.67 -1.94
C SER A 175 13.18 5.03 -2.62
N TYR A 176 13.75 4.18 -3.47
CA TYR A 176 14.95 4.53 -4.22
C TYR A 176 14.61 5.49 -5.36
N SER A 177 13.50 5.23 -6.04
CA SER A 177 13.02 6.02 -7.17
C SER A 177 12.57 7.42 -6.76
N THR A 178 12.21 7.65 -5.50
CA THR A 178 11.91 9.00 -4.99
C THR A 178 13.14 9.91 -4.90
N SER A 179 14.35 9.35 -4.78
CA SER A 179 15.59 10.14 -4.66
C SER A 179 16.45 10.13 -5.92
N HIS A 180 16.31 9.11 -6.78
CA HIS A 180 17.11 8.93 -8.00
C HIS A 180 16.30 9.05 -9.29
N GLY A 181 14.97 9.24 -9.18
CA GLY A 181 14.08 9.09 -10.33
C GLY A 181 13.82 7.64 -10.69
N SER A 182 12.87 7.43 -11.60
CA SER A 182 12.41 6.07 -11.95
C SER A 182 13.15 5.44 -13.12
N SER A 183 13.96 6.22 -13.85
CA SER A 183 14.68 5.80 -15.05
C SER A 183 16.16 5.45 -14.83
N GLU A 184 16.71 5.74 -13.64
CA GLU A 184 18.12 5.50 -13.26
C GLU A 184 18.33 4.18 -12.50
#